data_AF-A0A832EMS8-F1
#
_entry.id   AF-A0A832EMS8-F1
#
_cell.length_a   1.000
_cell.length_b   1.000
_cell.length_c   1.000
_cell.angle_alpha   90.00
_cell.angle_beta   90.00
_cell.angle_gamma   90.00
#
_symmetry.space_group_name_H-M   'P 1'
#
loop_
_entity.id
_entity.type
_entity.pdbx_description
1 polymer ?
#
loop_
_entity_poly.entity_id
_entity_poly.type
_entity_poly.pdbx_seq_one_letter_code
_entity_poly.pdbx_strand_id
1 'polypeptide(L)'
;MIELNPIIELIILNFSIGLIVTISLNIEVGFLRIPQFGRLLAVIAGAINVAAIPGRILALYLGLPAGIEYSDHMYNARIVLQIDNWLSQNPLLSVCIFLFSLILAAIIGGIIGYLCAYPAIRLKGAYLGITLLTFGEILASIAWNYPHLVGGTTGIFVINPFKFIGKGVSSLITLTILAIAILLFIYSELLARSPFGRMLKAIRDSEVAAEVYGKDAVKARSQTLIIGGAIAAVAGALWT
;
A
#
# COMPACT_ATOMS: atom_id res chain seq x y z
N MET A 1 8.55 29.06 4.10
CA MET A 1 8.24 27.60 4.06
C MET A 1 7.09 27.37 5.00
N ILE A 2 6.04 26.67 4.56
CA ILE A 2 4.83 26.43 5.36
C ILE A 2 5.20 25.38 6.40
N GLU A 3 5.41 25.79 7.65
CA GLU A 3 5.48 24.86 8.78
C GLU A 3 4.08 24.79 9.39
N LEU A 4 3.41 23.65 9.19
CA LEU A 4 2.13 23.39 9.82
C LEU A 4 2.35 23.06 11.31
N ASN A 5 1.33 23.28 12.12
CA ASN A 5 1.35 22.80 13.51
C ASN A 5 1.45 21.26 13.50
N PRO A 6 2.35 20.65 14.30
CA PRO A 6 2.56 19.19 14.30
C PRO A 6 1.29 18.38 14.57
N ILE A 7 0.35 18.92 15.35
CA ILE A 7 -0.94 18.28 15.60
C ILE A 7 -1.78 18.23 14.32
N ILE A 8 -1.78 19.33 13.55
CA ILE A 8 -2.52 19.42 12.28
C ILE A 8 -1.91 18.46 11.25
N GLU A 9 -0.58 18.37 11.19
CA GLU A 9 0.11 17.41 10.30
C GLU A 9 -0.30 15.97 10.60
N LEU A 10 -0.28 15.59 11.88
CA LEU A 10 -0.67 14.24 12.30
C LEU A 10 -2.12 13.92 11.95
N ILE A 11 -3.04 14.87 12.14
CA ILE A 11 -4.45 14.70 11.78
C ILE A 11 -4.60 14.49 10.27
N ILE A 12 -3.96 15.32 9.45
CA ILE A 12 -4.03 15.24 7.99
C ILE A 12 -3.41 13.93 7.49
N LEU A 13 -2.27 13.51 8.04
CA LEU A 13 -1.61 12.25 7.69
C LEU A 13 -2.53 11.05 7.95
N ASN A 14 -3.05 10.95 9.17
CA ASN A 14 -3.95 9.86 9.57
C ASN A 14 -5.24 9.84 8.72
N PHE A 15 -5.83 11.02 8.51
CA PHE A 15 -7.02 11.16 7.67
C PHE A 15 -6.74 10.70 6.24
N SER A 16 -5.62 11.13 5.65
CA SER A 16 -5.27 10.81 4.27
C SER A 16 -5.07 9.31 4.08
N ILE A 17 -4.35 8.66 4.99
CA ILE A 17 -4.08 7.22 4.89
C ILE A 17 -5.35 6.40 5.16
N GLY A 18 -6.14 6.80 6.17
CA GLY A 18 -7.46 6.22 6.43
C GLY A 18 -8.40 6.34 5.23
N LEU A 19 -8.36 7.46 4.52
CA LEU A 19 -9.13 7.70 3.31
C LEU A 19 -8.70 6.77 2.17
N ILE A 20 -7.39 6.55 1.95
CA ILE A 20 -6.89 5.60 0.93
C ILE A 20 -7.35 4.17 1.24
N VAL A 21 -7.22 3.72 2.49
CA VAL A 21 -7.68 2.39 2.91
C VAL A 21 -9.19 2.25 2.73
N THR A 22 -9.95 3.29 3.07
CA THR A 22 -11.40 3.32 2.92
C THR A 22 -11.83 3.24 1.45
N ILE A 23 -11.15 3.97 0.55
CA ILE A 23 -11.40 3.89 -0.90
C ILE A 23 -11.18 2.47 -1.40
N SER A 24 -10.04 1.88 -1.03
CA SER A 24 -9.73 0.50 -1.38
C SER A 24 -10.83 -0.46 -0.92
N LEU A 25 -11.30 -0.35 0.33
CA LEU A 25 -12.42 -1.14 0.84
C LEU A 25 -13.74 -0.86 0.10
N ASN A 26 -14.02 0.39 -0.26
CA ASN A 26 -15.24 0.77 -0.97
C ASN A 26 -15.32 0.12 -2.37
N ILE A 27 -14.18 -0.03 -3.05
CA ILE A 27 -14.15 -0.71 -4.36
C ILE A 27 -14.54 -2.19 -4.23
N GLU A 28 -14.11 -2.88 -3.18
CA GLU A 28 -14.42 -4.31 -2.96
C GLU A 28 -15.78 -4.55 -2.31
N VAL A 29 -16.00 -3.93 -1.15
CA VAL A 29 -17.21 -4.11 -0.34
C VAL A 29 -18.37 -3.31 -0.93
N GLY A 30 -18.13 -2.07 -1.35
CA GLY A 30 -19.18 -1.18 -1.86
C GLY A 30 -19.72 -1.60 -3.23
N PHE A 31 -18.83 -1.92 -4.18
CA PHE A 31 -19.26 -2.22 -5.56
C PHE A 31 -19.63 -3.68 -5.80
N LEU A 32 -19.06 -4.67 -5.09
CA LEU A 32 -19.33 -6.09 -5.30
C LEU A 32 -19.83 -6.84 -4.05
N ARG A 33 -19.95 -6.18 -2.89
CA ARG A 33 -20.29 -6.82 -1.60
C ARG A 33 -19.36 -7.97 -1.23
N ILE A 34 -18.08 -7.89 -1.62
CA ILE A 34 -17.08 -8.87 -1.18
C ILE A 34 -16.75 -8.55 0.28
N PRO A 35 -16.98 -9.47 1.24
CA PRO A 35 -16.57 -9.25 2.63
C PRO A 35 -15.04 -9.27 2.71
N GLN A 36 -14.46 -8.13 3.08
CA GLN A 36 -13.01 -7.96 3.13
C GLN A 36 -12.55 -7.55 4.53
N PHE A 37 -12.15 -8.53 5.35
CA PHE A 37 -11.52 -8.29 6.64
C PHE A 37 -9.99 -8.44 6.60
N GLY A 38 -9.44 -8.99 5.50
CA GLY A 38 -7.99 -9.19 5.32
C GLY A 38 -7.27 -8.01 4.68
N ARG A 39 -7.86 -6.81 4.67
CA ARG A 39 -7.25 -5.62 4.05
C ARG A 39 -5.88 -5.31 4.63
N LEU A 40 -5.68 -5.62 5.91
CA LEU A 40 -4.41 -5.56 6.62
C LEU A 40 -3.27 -6.22 5.85
N LEU A 41 -3.54 -7.35 5.18
CA LEU A 41 -2.55 -8.11 4.42
C LEU A 41 -1.89 -7.25 3.32
N ALA A 42 -2.72 -6.58 2.51
CA ALA A 42 -2.20 -5.74 1.42
C ALA A 42 -1.46 -4.50 1.95
N VAL A 43 -1.95 -3.90 3.05
CA VAL A 43 -1.30 -2.74 3.69
C VAL A 43 0.08 -3.13 4.23
N ILE A 44 0.17 -4.22 4.99
CA ILE A 44 1.44 -4.71 5.54
C ILE A 44 2.42 -5.05 4.43
N ALA A 45 1.98 -5.71 3.36
CA ALA A 45 2.87 -6.03 2.25
C ALA A 45 3.43 -4.79 1.54
N GLY A 46 2.63 -3.72 1.42
CA GLY A 46 3.10 -2.42 0.94
C GLY A 46 4.16 -1.81 1.86
N ALA A 47 3.94 -1.83 3.17
CA ALA A 47 4.90 -1.34 4.16
C ALA A 47 6.23 -2.13 4.11
N ILE A 48 6.15 -3.47 4.09
CA ILE A 48 7.31 -4.36 3.98
C ILE A 48 8.10 -4.07 2.70
N ASN A 49 7.41 -3.83 1.58
CA ASN A 49 8.06 -3.58 0.30
C ASN A 49 8.95 -2.33 0.35
N VAL A 50 8.38 -1.22 0.81
CA VAL A 50 9.10 0.07 0.88
C VAL A 50 10.24 0.00 1.89
N ALA A 51 10.02 -0.70 3.01
CA ALA A 51 11.02 -0.82 4.04
C ALA A 51 12.21 -1.71 3.61
N ALA A 52 11.96 -2.82 2.92
CA ALA A 52 13.01 -3.79 2.58
C ALA A 52 13.71 -3.52 1.24
N ILE A 53 12.99 -3.16 0.17
CA ILE A 53 13.53 -3.27 -1.20
C ILE A 53 14.29 -2.00 -1.65
N PRO A 54 13.69 -0.81 -1.71
CA PRO A 54 14.38 0.43 -2.12
C PRO A 54 15.64 0.70 -1.27
N GLY A 55 15.53 0.47 0.04
CA GLY A 55 16.62 0.55 1.01
C GLY A 55 17.83 -0.27 0.64
N ARG A 56 17.61 -1.58 0.42
CA ARG A 56 18.68 -2.51 0.07
C ARG A 56 19.27 -2.25 -1.31
N ILE A 57 18.46 -1.86 -2.30
CA ILE A 57 18.95 -1.51 -3.64
C ILE A 57 19.92 -0.33 -3.57
N LEU A 58 19.57 0.72 -2.82
CA LEU A 58 20.44 1.88 -2.65
C LEU A 58 21.68 1.58 -1.81
N ALA A 59 21.53 0.76 -0.76
CA ALA A 59 22.68 0.30 0.01
C ALA A 59 23.67 -0.47 -0.88
N LEU A 60 23.19 -1.38 -1.75
CA LEU A 60 24.04 -2.09 -2.71
C LEU A 60 24.75 -1.13 -3.67
N TYR A 61 24.04 -0.14 -4.21
CA TYR A 61 24.62 0.84 -5.13
C TYR A 61 25.74 1.66 -4.49
N LEU A 62 25.61 2.00 -3.21
CA LEU A 62 26.61 2.76 -2.45
C LEU A 62 27.72 1.88 -1.85
N GLY A 63 27.70 0.56 -2.09
CA GLY A 63 28.65 -0.38 -1.50
C GLY A 63 28.49 -0.59 0.01
N LEU A 64 27.30 -0.26 0.56
CA LEU A 64 26.92 -0.44 1.95
C LEU A 64 26.36 -1.85 2.20
N PRO A 65 26.40 -2.36 3.45
CA PRO A 65 25.86 -3.67 3.76
C PRO A 65 24.34 -3.71 3.54
N ALA A 66 23.91 -4.45 2.51
CA ALA A 66 22.51 -4.57 2.09
C ALA A 66 21.89 -5.96 2.34
N GLY A 67 22.67 -6.86 2.96
CA GLY A 67 22.25 -8.22 3.28
C GLY A 67 21.42 -8.28 4.56
N ILE A 68 21.64 -9.31 5.36
CA ILE A 68 20.96 -9.51 6.64
C ILE A 68 21.23 -8.35 7.61
N GLU A 69 22.43 -7.77 7.56
CA GLU A 69 22.85 -6.63 8.39
C GLU A 69 21.97 -5.38 8.18
N TYR A 70 21.35 -5.23 7.00
CA TYR A 70 20.42 -4.11 6.75
C TYR A 70 19.18 -4.17 7.65
N SER A 71 18.81 -5.36 8.10
CA SER A 71 17.66 -5.56 8.97
C SER A 71 17.94 -5.27 10.46
N ASP A 72 19.21 -5.13 10.83
CA ASP A 72 19.59 -4.79 12.20
C ASP A 72 19.42 -3.28 12.45
N HIS A 73 18.60 -2.94 13.43
CA HIS A 73 18.27 -1.56 13.80
C HIS A 73 19.50 -0.67 14.05
N MET A 74 20.60 -1.23 14.60
CA MET A 74 21.84 -0.50 14.87
C MET A 74 22.57 -0.04 13.60
N TYR A 75 22.54 -0.85 12.53
CA TYR A 75 23.20 -0.55 11.26
C TYR A 75 22.28 0.19 10.31
N ASN A 76 21.01 -0.22 10.27
CA ASN A 76 19.99 0.33 9.40
C ASN A 76 19.88 1.86 9.52
N ALA A 77 19.79 2.40 10.74
CA ALA A 77 19.68 3.84 10.96
C ALA A 77 20.86 4.62 10.35
N ARG A 78 22.08 4.09 10.44
CA ARG A 78 23.29 4.73 9.89
C ARG A 78 23.30 4.67 8.36
N ILE A 79 22.94 3.52 7.79
CA ILE A 79 22.88 3.30 6.34
C ILE A 79 21.83 4.23 5.72
N VAL A 80 20.63 4.29 6.30
CA VAL A 80 19.54 5.15 5.82
C VAL A 80 19.94 6.62 5.88
N LEU A 81 20.58 7.07 6.97
CA LEU A 81 21.08 8.45 7.06
C LEU A 81 22.12 8.78 5.99
N GLN A 82 23.01 7.85 5.64
CA GLN A 82 23.99 8.03 4.56
C GLN A 82 23.31 8.12 3.19
N ILE A 83 22.37 7.20 2.91
CA ILE A 83 21.56 7.19 1.69
C ILE A 83 20.80 8.51 1.54
N ASP A 84 20.10 8.92 2.59
CA ASP A 84 19.36 10.17 2.67
C ASP A 84 20.24 11.40 2.36
N ASN A 85 21.45 11.44 2.90
CA ASN A 85 22.38 12.55 2.66
C ASN A 85 22.86 12.56 1.20
N TRP A 86 23.04 11.39 0.59
CA TRP A 86 23.38 11.28 -0.84
C TRP A 86 22.19 11.67 -1.74
N LEU A 87 20.97 11.27 -1.37
CA LEU A 87 19.73 11.66 -2.04
C LEU A 87 19.45 13.16 -1.95
N SER A 88 19.89 13.82 -0.87
CA SER A 88 19.75 15.27 -0.75
C SER A 88 20.50 16.04 -1.85
N GLN A 89 21.58 15.47 -2.39
CA GLN A 89 22.37 16.06 -3.47
C GLN A 89 21.74 15.86 -4.86
N ASN A 90 20.84 14.89 -5.02
CA ASN A 90 20.25 14.51 -6.31
C ASN A 90 18.71 14.47 -6.25
N PRO A 91 18.01 15.63 -6.31
CA PRO A 91 16.56 15.69 -6.15
C PRO A 91 15.76 14.85 -7.15
N LEU A 92 16.23 14.76 -8.40
CA LEU A 92 15.56 13.97 -9.45
C LEU A 92 15.52 12.49 -9.09
N LEU A 93 16.63 11.96 -8.59
CA LEU A 93 16.77 10.55 -8.25
C LEU A 93 15.86 10.19 -7.06
N SER A 94 15.74 11.08 -6.08
CA SER A 94 14.87 10.90 -4.91
C SER A 94 13.39 10.79 -5.31
N VAL A 95 12.93 11.62 -6.26
CA VAL A 95 11.57 11.52 -6.80
C VAL A 95 11.38 10.23 -7.59
N CYS A 96 12.37 9.83 -8.40
CA CYS A 96 12.31 8.58 -9.15
C CYS A 96 12.19 7.36 -8.22
N ILE A 97 12.91 7.35 -7.10
CA ILE A 97 12.86 6.25 -6.12
C ILE A 97 11.53 6.21 -5.38
N PHE A 98 10.99 7.37 -5.01
CA PHE A 98 9.66 7.45 -4.42
C PHE A 98 8.57 6.91 -5.35
N LEU A 99 8.60 7.30 -6.64
CA LEU A 99 7.65 6.75 -7.61
C LEU A 99 7.86 5.25 -7.84
N PHE A 100 9.12 4.82 -7.90
CA PHE A 100 9.46 3.40 -8.03
C PHE A 100 8.94 2.58 -6.84
N SER A 101 9.10 3.06 -5.60
CA SER A 101 8.61 2.37 -4.40
C SER A 101 7.08 2.29 -4.39
N LEU A 102 6.38 3.35 -4.80
CA LEU A 102 4.91 3.32 -4.91
C LEU A 102 4.40 2.36 -5.99
N ILE A 103 5.03 2.34 -7.17
CA ILE A 103 4.68 1.41 -8.24
C ILE A 103 4.93 -0.03 -7.79
N LEU A 104 6.06 -0.29 -7.14
CA LEU A 104 6.41 -1.61 -6.65
C LEU A 104 5.44 -2.08 -5.56
N ALA A 105 5.06 -1.20 -4.63
CA ALA A 105 4.04 -1.47 -3.62
C ALA A 105 2.68 -1.79 -4.27
N ALA A 106 2.26 -1.02 -5.28
CA ALA A 106 1.02 -1.26 -6.00
C ALA A 106 1.02 -2.63 -6.71
N ILE A 107 2.14 -3.01 -7.34
CA ILE A 107 2.29 -4.31 -8.01
C ILE A 107 2.19 -5.45 -6.99
N ILE A 108 2.90 -5.36 -5.86
CA ILE A 108 2.85 -6.39 -4.82
C ILE A 108 1.47 -6.48 -4.18
N GLY A 109 0.84 -5.34 -3.90
CA GLY A 109 -0.55 -5.28 -3.44
C GLY A 109 -1.52 -5.92 -4.43
N GLY A 110 -1.32 -5.70 -5.73
CA GLY A 110 -2.09 -6.33 -6.79
C GLY A 110 -1.89 -7.84 -6.87
N ILE A 111 -0.65 -8.33 -6.75
CA ILE A 111 -0.33 -9.77 -6.69
C ILE A 111 -1.02 -10.41 -5.48
N ILE A 112 -0.95 -9.75 -4.33
CA ILE A 112 -1.64 -10.17 -3.12
C ILE A 112 -3.16 -10.20 -3.32
N GLY A 113 -3.73 -9.16 -3.92
CA GLY A 113 -5.15 -9.10 -4.26
C GLY A 113 -5.57 -10.25 -5.18
N TYR A 114 -4.72 -10.60 -6.16
CA TYR A 114 -4.91 -11.75 -7.02
C TYR A 114 -4.87 -13.08 -6.24
N LEU A 115 -3.91 -13.25 -5.33
CA LEU A 115 -3.84 -14.44 -4.46
C LEU A 115 -5.09 -14.55 -3.57
N CYS A 116 -5.58 -13.42 -3.04
CA CYS A 116 -6.83 -13.33 -2.29
C CYS A 116 -8.08 -13.57 -3.15
N ALA A 117 -7.99 -13.45 -4.48
CA ALA A 117 -9.10 -13.78 -5.37
C ALA A 117 -9.42 -15.27 -5.40
N TYR A 118 -8.41 -16.14 -5.23
CA TYR A 118 -8.62 -17.58 -5.22
C TYR A 118 -9.62 -18.07 -4.14
N PRO A 119 -9.46 -17.74 -2.84
CA PRO A 119 -10.46 -18.07 -1.83
C PRO A 119 -11.77 -17.33 -2.04
N ALA A 120 -11.75 -16.10 -2.59
CA ALA A 120 -12.96 -15.32 -2.85
C ALA A 120 -13.89 -15.94 -3.91
N ILE A 121 -13.35 -16.78 -4.79
CA ILE A 121 -14.13 -17.51 -5.79
C ILE A 121 -14.80 -18.74 -5.16
N ARG A 122 -14.16 -19.35 -4.14
CA ARG A 122 -14.61 -20.62 -3.55
C ARG A 122 -15.48 -20.44 -2.30
N LEU A 123 -15.24 -19.39 -1.53
CA LEU A 123 -15.89 -19.13 -0.25
C LEU A 123 -16.85 -17.95 -0.36
N LYS A 124 -18.01 -18.02 0.31
CA LYS A 124 -19.02 -16.95 0.32
C LYS A 124 -19.23 -16.41 1.73
N GLY A 125 -19.55 -15.11 1.81
CA GLY A 125 -19.97 -14.46 3.05
C GLY A 125 -18.93 -14.51 4.16
N ALA A 126 -19.35 -14.88 5.37
CA ALA A 126 -18.50 -14.84 6.57
C ALA A 126 -17.23 -15.71 6.46
N TYR A 127 -17.30 -16.87 5.80
CA TYR A 127 -16.15 -17.76 5.62
C TYR A 127 -15.01 -17.09 4.84
N LEU A 128 -15.35 -16.35 3.78
CA LEU A 128 -14.37 -15.60 3.03
C LEU A 128 -13.72 -14.52 3.91
N GLY A 129 -14.54 -13.77 4.65
CA GLY A 129 -14.06 -12.73 5.53
C GLY A 129 -13.07 -13.25 6.59
N ILE A 130 -13.42 -14.31 7.30
CA ILE A 130 -12.56 -14.91 8.35
C ILE A 130 -11.25 -15.44 7.75
N THR A 131 -11.31 -16.05 6.56
CA THR A 131 -10.12 -16.57 5.87
C THR A 131 -9.16 -15.44 5.52
N LEU A 132 -9.67 -14.33 4.97
CA LEU A 132 -8.84 -13.17 4.61
C LEU A 132 -8.27 -12.48 5.85
N LEU A 133 -9.04 -12.35 6.94
CA LEU A 133 -8.54 -11.86 8.23
C LEU A 133 -7.37 -12.71 8.72
N THR A 134 -7.53 -14.04 8.68
CA THR A 134 -6.49 -14.99 9.10
C THR A 134 -5.22 -14.84 8.26
N PHE A 135 -5.34 -14.67 6.94
CA PHE A 135 -4.17 -14.42 6.09
C PHE A 135 -3.48 -13.10 6.42
N GLY A 136 -4.25 -12.04 6.74
CA GLY A 136 -3.68 -10.77 7.19
C GLY A 136 -2.89 -10.91 8.47
N GLU A 137 -3.44 -11.65 9.43
CA GLU A 137 -2.77 -11.93 10.72
C GLU A 137 -1.51 -12.79 10.54
N ILE A 138 -1.54 -13.78 9.65
CA ILE A 138 -0.35 -14.58 9.32
C ILE A 138 0.77 -13.69 8.78
N LEU A 139 0.46 -12.77 7.85
CA LEU A 139 1.47 -11.86 7.30
C LEU A 139 1.99 -10.89 8.37
N ALA A 140 1.11 -10.37 9.24
CA ALA A 140 1.50 -9.55 10.37
C ALA A 140 2.44 -10.31 11.31
N SER A 141 2.09 -11.55 11.66
CA SER A 141 2.89 -12.42 12.51
C SER A 141 4.28 -12.68 11.91
N ILE A 142 4.37 -12.90 10.59
CA ILE A 142 5.66 -13.02 9.90
C ILE A 142 6.47 -11.72 9.99
N ALA A 143 5.82 -10.56 9.79
CA ALA A 143 6.49 -9.26 9.87
C ALA A 143 7.09 -9.01 11.26
N TRP A 144 6.38 -9.41 12.33
CA TRP A 144 6.84 -9.24 13.71
C TRP A 144 7.89 -10.28 14.14
N ASN A 145 7.73 -11.54 13.72
CA ASN A 145 8.56 -12.66 14.19
C ASN A 145 9.79 -12.95 13.32
N TYR A 146 9.91 -12.34 12.14
CA TYR A 146 11.04 -12.58 11.23
C TYR A 146 11.92 -11.31 11.08
N PRO A 147 12.94 -11.13 11.94
CA PRO A 147 13.76 -9.93 11.98
C PRO A 147 14.44 -9.62 10.64
N HIS A 148 14.85 -10.65 9.90
CA HIS A 148 15.60 -10.49 8.64
C HIS A 148 14.81 -9.84 7.50
N LEU A 149 13.48 -9.69 7.63
CA LEU A 149 12.66 -9.02 6.61
C LEU A 149 12.65 -7.50 6.81
N VAL A 150 12.25 -7.06 8.01
CA VAL A 150 11.92 -5.65 8.32
C VAL A 150 12.33 -5.23 9.73
N GLY A 151 13.24 -5.97 10.36
CA GLY A 151 13.67 -5.73 11.74
C GLY A 151 12.74 -6.31 12.81
N GLY A 152 11.65 -6.99 12.43
CA GLY A 152 10.75 -7.64 13.39
C GLY A 152 10.11 -6.63 14.33
N THR A 153 10.23 -6.87 15.64
CA THR A 153 9.71 -5.97 16.70
C THR A 153 10.46 -4.65 16.81
N THR A 154 11.71 -4.56 16.36
CA THR A 154 12.47 -3.29 16.41
C THR A 154 12.15 -2.36 15.25
N GLY A 155 11.60 -2.90 14.17
CA GLY A 155 11.40 -2.19 12.91
C GLY A 155 12.71 -1.76 12.24
N ILE A 156 12.58 -1.12 11.08
CA ILE A 156 13.67 -0.48 10.35
C ILE A 156 13.26 0.94 9.95
N PHE A 157 14.26 1.81 9.84
CA PHE A 157 14.07 3.13 9.27
C PHE A 157 13.95 3.03 7.76
N VAL A 158 13.05 3.85 7.21
CA VAL A 158 12.82 3.96 5.78
C VAL A 158 13.44 5.26 5.27
N ILE A 159 13.91 5.20 4.02
CA ILE A 159 14.52 6.32 3.32
C ILE A 159 13.54 7.48 3.20
N ASN A 160 14.00 8.70 3.41
CA ASN A 160 13.18 9.89 3.19
C ASN A 160 13.49 10.54 1.83
N PRO A 161 12.66 10.30 0.79
CA PRO A 161 12.91 10.84 -0.55
C PRO A 161 12.80 12.37 -0.65
N PHE A 162 12.20 13.04 0.33
CA PHE A 162 12.01 14.51 0.30
C PHE A 162 13.05 15.28 1.11
N LYS A 163 14.10 14.62 1.64
CA LYS A 163 15.11 15.26 2.48
C LYS A 163 15.87 16.41 1.79
N PHE A 164 15.92 16.44 0.46
CA PHE A 164 16.57 17.51 -0.32
C PHE A 164 15.97 18.91 -0.09
N ILE A 165 14.76 19.01 0.48
CA ILE A 165 14.05 20.29 0.65
C ILE A 165 14.51 21.03 1.93
N GLY A 166 15.08 20.34 2.92
CA GLY A 166 15.58 20.97 4.16
C GLY A 166 14.48 21.24 5.20
N LYS A 167 14.14 22.50 5.49
CA LYS A 167 13.13 22.84 6.52
C LYS A 167 11.71 22.64 5.96
N GLY A 168 10.77 22.13 6.77
CA GLY A 168 9.37 21.89 6.35
C GLY A 168 9.13 20.61 5.52
N VAL A 169 10.08 19.66 5.53
CA VAL A 169 9.93 18.36 4.83
C VAL A 169 8.71 17.58 5.35
N SER A 170 8.43 17.62 6.66
CA SER A 170 7.26 16.97 7.27
C SER A 170 5.94 17.48 6.68
N SER A 171 5.79 18.80 6.57
CA SER A 171 4.59 19.43 6.01
C SER A 171 4.40 19.04 4.54
N LEU A 172 5.48 18.97 3.77
CA LEU A 172 5.42 18.58 2.35
C LEU A 172 5.09 17.11 2.15
N ILE A 173 5.64 16.20 2.96
CA ILE A 173 5.26 14.79 2.95
C ILE A 173 3.77 14.66 3.24
N THR A 174 3.28 15.35 4.27
CA THR A 174 1.86 15.31 4.64
C THR A 174 0.97 15.82 3.50
N LEU A 175 1.33 16.93 2.85
CA LEU A 175 0.57 17.49 1.73
C LEU A 175 0.63 16.61 0.47
N THR A 176 1.77 15.97 0.20
CA THR A 176 1.90 15.03 -0.93
C THR A 176 1.05 13.77 -0.72
N ILE A 177 1.03 13.22 0.50
CA ILE A 177 0.15 12.09 0.85
C ILE A 177 -1.32 12.48 0.72
N LEU A 178 -1.69 13.67 1.19
CA LEU A 178 -3.06 14.20 1.02
C LEU A 178 -3.41 14.34 -0.47
N ALA A 179 -2.51 14.87 -1.29
CA ALA A 179 -2.71 15.00 -2.73
C ALA A 179 -2.91 13.63 -3.41
N ILE A 180 -2.10 12.63 -3.04
CA ILE A 180 -2.25 11.24 -3.53
C ILE A 180 -3.60 10.67 -3.10
N ALA A 181 -4.02 10.90 -1.84
CA ALA A 181 -5.29 10.44 -1.33
C ALA A 181 -6.48 11.04 -2.11
N ILE A 182 -6.44 12.34 -2.42
CA ILE A 182 -7.43 13.04 -3.24
C ILE A 182 -7.42 12.48 -4.68
N LEU A 183 -6.25 12.25 -5.27
CA LEU A 183 -6.14 11.66 -6.61
C LEU A 183 -6.75 10.26 -6.66
N LEU A 184 -6.49 9.42 -5.66
CA LEU A 184 -7.09 8.08 -5.54
C LEU A 184 -8.60 8.15 -5.31
N PHE A 185 -9.09 9.16 -4.59
CA PHE A 185 -10.53 9.40 -4.44
C PHE A 185 -11.18 9.71 -5.79
N ILE A 186 -10.60 10.65 -6.55
CA ILE A 186 -11.08 11.00 -7.89
C ILE A 186 -11.04 9.78 -8.82
N TYR A 187 -9.95 9.00 -8.76
CA TYR A 187 -9.82 7.77 -9.52
C TYR A 187 -10.93 6.76 -9.19
N SER A 188 -11.25 6.57 -7.90
CA SER A 188 -12.34 5.70 -7.46
C SER A 188 -13.71 6.15 -7.96
N GLU A 189 -13.99 7.46 -7.92
CA GLU A 189 -15.22 8.02 -8.48
C GLU A 189 -15.33 7.80 -9.98
N LEU A 190 -14.23 7.99 -10.72
CA LEU A 190 -14.18 7.73 -12.15
C LEU A 190 -14.38 6.24 -12.46
N LEU A 191 -13.75 5.36 -11.69
CA LEU A 191 -13.91 3.91 -11.79
C LEU A 191 -15.36 3.50 -11.53
N ALA A 192 -16.03 4.11 -10.55
CA ALA A 192 -17.43 3.84 -10.20
C ALA A 192 -18.43 4.20 -11.32
N ARG A 193 -18.07 5.20 -12.15
CA ARG A 193 -18.87 5.68 -13.29
C ARG A 193 -18.51 4.98 -14.60
N SER A 194 -17.34 4.36 -14.67
CA SER A 194 -16.86 3.63 -15.84
C SER A 194 -17.72 2.40 -16.19
N PRO A 195 -17.59 1.83 -17.41
CA PRO A 195 -18.24 0.57 -17.77
C PRO A 195 -17.92 -0.58 -16.81
N PHE A 196 -16.69 -0.61 -16.27
CA PHE A 196 -16.29 -1.58 -15.26
C PHE A 196 -17.09 -1.40 -13.98
N GLY A 197 -17.18 -0.19 -13.42
CA GLY A 197 -17.99 0.09 -12.23
C GLY A 197 -19.48 -0.20 -12.40
N ARG A 198 -20.05 0.05 -13.60
CA ARG A 198 -21.43 -0.32 -13.93
C ARG A 198 -21.62 -1.85 -13.96
N MET A 199 -20.67 -2.58 -14.52
CA MET A 199 -20.66 -4.04 -14.50
C MET A 199 -20.60 -4.59 -13.07
N LEU A 200 -19.75 -4.02 -12.21
CA LEU A 200 -19.65 -4.42 -10.81
C LEU A 200 -21.00 -4.25 -10.09
N LYS A 201 -21.66 -3.10 -10.27
CA LYS A 201 -22.98 -2.84 -9.68
C LYS A 201 -24.05 -3.82 -10.20
N ALA A 202 -24.03 -4.16 -11.48
CA ALA A 202 -24.95 -5.16 -12.03
C ALA A 202 -24.74 -6.56 -11.41
N ILE A 203 -23.49 -6.99 -11.25
CA ILE A 203 -23.14 -8.25 -10.58
C ILE A 203 -23.57 -8.23 -9.11
N ARG A 204 -23.43 -7.08 -8.43
CA ARG A 204 -23.86 -6.89 -7.03
C ARG A 204 -25.37 -6.99 -6.86
N ASP A 205 -26.14 -6.50 -7.83
CA ASP A 205 -27.59 -6.50 -7.78
C ASP A 205 -28.16 -7.90 -8.08
N SER A 206 -27.63 -8.59 -9.11
CA SER A 206 -27.91 -10.01 -9.35
C SER A 206 -26.80 -10.67 -10.16
N GLU A 207 -26.04 -11.56 -9.51
CA GLU A 207 -24.96 -12.34 -10.12
C GLU A 207 -25.50 -13.23 -11.25
N VAL A 208 -26.61 -13.93 -11.01
CA VAL A 208 -27.24 -14.83 -11.99
C VAL A 208 -27.70 -14.07 -13.23
N ALA A 209 -28.30 -12.88 -13.06
CA ALA A 209 -28.73 -12.08 -14.20
C ALA A 209 -27.52 -11.58 -15.00
N ALA A 210 -26.47 -11.10 -14.32
CA ALA A 210 -25.26 -10.64 -14.97
C ALA A 210 -24.56 -11.74 -15.78
N GLU A 211 -24.56 -12.98 -15.27
CA GLU A 211 -24.02 -14.16 -15.98
C GLU A 211 -24.81 -14.50 -17.24
N VAL A 212 -26.15 -14.38 -17.22
CA VAL A 212 -26.99 -14.57 -18.42
C VAL A 212 -26.66 -13.53 -19.51
N TYR A 213 -26.30 -12.31 -19.12
CA TYR A 213 -25.81 -11.28 -20.05
C TYR A 213 -24.32 -11.44 -20.43
N GLY A 214 -23.72 -12.59 -20.13
CA GLY A 214 -22.34 -12.95 -20.50
C GLY A 214 -21.27 -12.23 -19.68
N LYS A 215 -21.59 -11.72 -18.48
CA LYS A 215 -20.60 -11.12 -17.58
C LYS A 215 -20.03 -12.19 -16.65
N ASP A 216 -18.70 -12.24 -16.58
CA ASP A 216 -17.96 -13.18 -15.76
C ASP A 216 -17.74 -12.60 -14.35
N ALA A 217 -18.54 -13.06 -13.39
CA ALA A 217 -18.48 -12.61 -11.99
C ALA A 217 -17.14 -12.95 -11.33
N VAL A 218 -16.51 -14.07 -11.72
CA VAL A 218 -15.22 -14.52 -11.19
C VAL A 218 -14.11 -13.58 -11.60
N LYS A 219 -14.02 -13.23 -12.89
CA LYS A 219 -13.04 -12.26 -13.38
C LYS A 219 -13.25 -10.88 -12.76
N ALA A 220 -14.50 -10.43 -12.65
CA ALA A 220 -14.82 -9.14 -12.04
C ALA A 220 -14.37 -9.07 -10.57
N ARG A 221 -14.66 -10.11 -9.77
CA ARG A 221 -14.19 -10.21 -8.37
C ARG A 221 -12.67 -10.17 -8.26
N SER A 222 -11.98 -10.92 -9.11
CA SER A 222 -10.51 -10.96 -9.12
C SER A 222 -9.91 -9.60 -9.45
N GLN A 223 -10.41 -8.93 -10.50
CA GLN A 223 -9.95 -7.59 -10.89
C GLN A 223 -10.19 -6.56 -9.78
N THR A 224 -11.35 -6.60 -9.13
CA THR A 224 -11.67 -5.73 -8.02
C THR A 224 -10.74 -5.94 -6.82
N LEU A 225 -10.41 -7.19 -6.48
CA LEU A 225 -9.45 -7.50 -5.42
C LEU A 225 -8.02 -7.06 -5.75
N ILE A 226 -7.59 -7.19 -7.01
CA ILE A 226 -6.29 -6.69 -7.47
C ILE A 226 -6.22 -5.16 -7.32
N ILE A 227 -7.22 -4.44 -7.81
CA ILE A 227 -7.24 -2.97 -7.77
C ILE A 227 -7.31 -2.48 -6.31
N GLY A 228 -8.19 -3.07 -5.50
CA GLY A 228 -8.28 -2.75 -4.08
C GLY A 228 -6.99 -3.06 -3.34
N GLY A 229 -6.40 -4.24 -3.56
CA GLY A 229 -5.12 -4.65 -2.98
C GLY A 229 -3.97 -3.71 -3.36
N ALA A 230 -3.88 -3.27 -4.62
CA ALA A 230 -2.88 -2.31 -5.07
C ALA A 230 -3.00 -0.95 -4.35
N ILE A 231 -4.23 -0.40 -4.25
CA ILE A 231 -4.48 0.86 -3.53
C ILE A 231 -4.17 0.74 -2.04
N ALA A 232 -4.48 -0.41 -1.43
CA ALA A 232 -4.20 -0.68 -0.03
C ALA A 232 -2.69 -0.76 0.26
N ALA A 233 -1.92 -1.40 -0.62
CA ALA A 233 -0.48 -1.48 -0.47
C ALA A 233 0.19 -0.11 -0.64
N VAL A 234 -0.33 0.75 -1.52
CA VAL A 234 0.10 2.16 -1.61
C VAL A 234 -0.14 2.88 -0.29
N ALA A 235 -1.26 2.64 0.39
CA ALA A 235 -1.53 3.22 1.71
C ALA A 235 -0.46 2.81 2.74
N GLY A 236 -0.09 1.52 2.77
CA GLY A 236 0.96 1.02 3.66
C GLY A 236 2.34 1.56 3.32
N ALA A 237 2.65 1.68 2.03
CA ALA A 237 3.87 2.29 1.52
C ALA A 237 4.02 3.77 1.92
N LEU A 238 2.91 4.52 1.97
CA LEU A 238 2.91 5.94 2.36
C LEU A 238 2.89 6.16 3.88
N TRP A 239 2.45 5.16 4.64
CA TRP A 239 2.44 5.22 6.11
C TRP A 239 3.83 5.00 6.71
N THR A 240 4.70 4.28 6.00
CA THR A 240 6.04 3.89 6.47
C THR A 240 7.07 4.96 6.14
#